data_AF-A0A4S8IJV3-F1
#
_entry.id   AF-A0A4S8IJV3-F1
#
_cell.length_a   1.000
_cell.length_b   1.000
_cell.length_c   1.000
_cell.angle_alpha   90.00
_cell.angle_beta   90.00
_cell.angle_gamma   90.00
#
_symmetry.space_group_name_H-M   'P 1'
#
loop_
_entity.id
_entity.type
_entity.pdbx_description
1 polymer ?
#
loop_
_entity_poly.entity_id
_entity_poly.type
_entity_poly.pdbx_seq_one_letter_code
_entity_poly.pdbx_strand_id
1 'polypeptide(L)'
;MVRMESGLGIPGDGRCLFRSVVHGACLRAGKPCPSESIQKELADELRSKVADEFIRRRTDTEWFLEGDFDTYVKQIRKPHIWGGEPELLMCSHVLRMPITVYMSTDSSDGLKIIAEYGQEYGKENPIRVLYHGYGHYDALQMPLTKTKSKWVTFWFIADASWKNRAQIVHEKLKHCIENKIHKVSDYSFLEDKP
;
A
#
# COMPACT_ATOMS: atom_id res chain seq x y z
N MET A 1 -1.14 16.10 26.01
CA MET A 1 -1.98 16.13 24.79
C MET A 1 -1.03 16.10 23.61
N VAL A 2 -0.81 14.95 22.99
CA VAL A 2 0.07 14.89 21.82
C VAL A 2 -0.72 15.42 20.64
N ARG A 3 -0.28 16.55 20.08
CA ARG A 3 -0.88 17.17 18.91
C ARG A 3 -0.62 16.21 17.74
N MET A 4 -1.64 15.44 17.34
CA MET A 4 -1.57 14.65 16.11
C MET A 4 -1.54 15.66 14.96
N GLU A 5 -0.39 15.79 14.29
CA GLU A 5 -0.30 16.64 13.11
C GLU A 5 -1.07 15.96 11.98
N SER A 6 -2.20 16.58 11.66
CA SER A 6 -3.12 16.22 10.58
C SER A 6 -2.46 16.50 9.23
N GLY A 7 -1.66 15.54 8.74
CA GLY A 7 -1.01 15.60 7.43
C GLY A 7 0.15 16.60 7.34
N LEU A 8 1.14 16.28 6.51
CA LEU A 8 2.34 17.10 6.28
C LEU A 8 2.18 18.07 5.09
N GLY A 9 0.99 18.15 4.50
CA GLY A 9 0.64 19.14 3.48
C GLY A 9 1.14 18.75 2.09
N ILE A 10 0.90 17.51 1.67
CA ILE A 10 1.32 17.01 0.36
C ILE A 10 0.53 17.69 -0.79
N PRO A 11 1.19 18.16 -1.87
CA PRO A 11 0.48 18.79 -2.98
C PRO A 11 -0.44 17.83 -3.76
N GLY A 12 -1.59 18.34 -4.20
CA GLY A 12 -2.58 17.65 -5.03
C GLY A 12 -2.28 17.65 -6.54
N ASP A 13 -1.04 17.43 -6.95
CA ASP A 13 -0.58 17.50 -8.36
C ASP A 13 -0.68 16.16 -9.12
N GLY A 14 -1.43 15.20 -8.57
CA GLY A 14 -1.52 13.82 -9.06
C GLY A 14 -0.43 12.88 -8.50
N ARG A 15 0.55 13.37 -7.74
CA ARG A 15 1.59 12.55 -7.09
C ARG A 15 1.34 12.30 -5.60
N CYS A 16 0.23 12.78 -5.04
CA CYS A 16 -0.01 12.77 -3.61
C CYS A 16 0.24 11.41 -2.96
N LEU A 17 -0.28 10.32 -3.52
CA LEU A 17 -0.06 8.97 -3.02
C LEU A 17 1.43 8.60 -2.95
N PHE A 18 2.14 8.76 -4.06
CA PHE A 18 3.57 8.40 -4.15
C PHE A 18 4.44 9.28 -3.25
N ARG A 19 4.15 10.60 -3.17
CA ARG A 19 4.85 11.51 -2.27
C ARG A 19 4.63 11.13 -0.80
N SER A 20 3.39 10.78 -0.43
CA SER A 20 3.06 10.33 0.93
C SER A 20 3.79 9.04 1.30
N VAL A 21 3.92 8.09 0.37
CA VAL A 21 4.69 6.86 0.59
C VAL A 21 6.19 7.16 0.72
N VAL A 22 6.77 7.97 -0.16
CA VAL A 22 8.19 8.37 -0.08
C VAL A 22 8.48 9.09 1.24
N HIS A 23 7.64 10.04 1.61
CA HIS A 23 7.79 10.78 2.87
C HIS A 23 7.65 9.84 4.07
N GLY A 24 6.64 8.97 4.08
CA GLY A 24 6.49 7.96 5.13
C GLY A 24 7.69 7.00 5.23
N ALA A 25 8.33 6.65 4.12
CA ALA A 25 9.57 5.87 4.11
C ALA A 25 10.75 6.66 4.71
N CYS A 26 10.87 7.96 4.45
CA CYS A 26 11.86 8.84 5.09
C CYS A 26 11.65 8.92 6.61
N LEU A 27 10.42 9.14 7.05
CA LEU A 27 10.05 9.17 8.47
C LEU A 27 10.40 7.85 9.16
N ARG A 28 10.08 6.72 8.51
CA ARG A 28 10.42 5.37 8.99
C ARG A 28 11.93 5.19 9.15
N ALA A 29 12.73 5.78 8.26
CA ALA A 29 14.19 5.74 8.31
C ALA A 29 14.81 6.77 9.27
N GLY A 30 14.00 7.57 9.99
CA GLY A 30 14.48 8.64 10.86
C GLY A 30 15.14 9.79 10.09
N LYS A 31 14.86 9.93 8.79
CA LYS A 31 15.41 10.98 7.94
C LYS A 31 14.41 12.13 7.81
N PRO A 32 14.90 13.39 7.71
CA PRO A 32 14.03 14.51 7.41
C PRO A 32 13.37 14.32 6.04
N CYS A 33 12.23 14.98 5.85
CA CYS A 33 11.58 15.01 4.54
C CYS A 33 12.50 15.69 3.51
N PRO A 34 12.68 15.12 2.31
CA PRO A 34 13.40 15.79 1.23
C PRO A 34 12.69 17.09 0.80
N SER A 35 13.40 17.96 0.08
CA SER A 35 12.79 19.14 -0.53
C SER A 35 11.68 18.75 -1.52
N GLU A 36 10.77 19.69 -1.83
CA GLU A 36 9.64 19.44 -2.73
C GLU A 36 10.07 18.90 -4.11
N SER A 37 11.19 19.40 -4.65
CA SER A 37 11.77 18.94 -5.92
C SER A 37 12.22 17.48 -5.84
N ILE A 38 12.92 17.10 -4.78
CA ILE A 38 13.39 15.72 -4.57
C ILE A 38 12.22 14.78 -4.29
N GLN A 39 11.22 15.22 -3.51
CA GLN A 39 9.99 14.44 -3.32
C GLN A 39 9.29 14.16 -4.66
N LYS A 40 9.29 15.12 -5.59
CA LYS A 40 8.70 14.95 -6.92
C LYS A 40 9.43 13.88 -7.72
N GLU A 41 10.75 13.96 -7.75
CA GLU A 41 11.62 13.00 -8.45
C GLU A 41 11.46 11.59 -7.88
N LEU A 42 11.53 11.44 -6.56
CA LEU A 42 11.35 10.17 -5.88
C LEU A 42 9.94 9.59 -6.07
N ALA A 43 8.91 10.44 -6.10
CA ALA A 43 7.54 10.01 -6.38
C ALA A 43 7.37 9.48 -7.81
N ASP A 44 7.98 10.16 -8.80
CA ASP A 44 7.96 9.72 -10.20
C ASP A 44 8.79 8.45 -10.41
N GLU A 45 9.91 8.31 -9.71
CA GLU A 45 10.72 7.08 -9.70
C GLU A 45 9.95 5.91 -9.10
N LEU A 46 9.35 6.08 -7.92
CA LEU A 46 8.53 5.07 -7.26
C LEU A 46 7.35 4.64 -8.15
N ARG A 47 6.67 5.61 -8.77
CA ARG A 47 5.59 5.37 -9.73
C ARG A 47 6.04 4.50 -10.91
N SER A 48 7.23 4.78 -11.47
CA SER A 48 7.77 3.95 -12.55
C SER A 48 8.01 2.51 -12.08
N LYS A 49 8.62 2.33 -10.91
CA LYS A 49 8.86 1.00 -10.32
C LYS A 49 7.57 0.25 -10.01
N VAL A 50 6.52 0.95 -9.56
CA VAL A 50 5.19 0.38 -9.34
C VAL A 50 4.59 -0.14 -10.65
N ALA A 51 4.72 0.61 -11.73
CA ALA A 51 4.27 0.17 -13.05
C ALA A 51 5.05 -1.07 -13.55
N ASP A 52 6.36 -1.13 -13.29
CA ASP A 52 7.18 -2.32 -13.59
C ASP A 52 6.76 -3.52 -12.73
N GLU A 53 6.45 -3.29 -11.45
CA GLU A 53 6.00 -4.32 -10.53
C GLU A 53 4.65 -4.91 -10.92
N PHE A 54 3.71 -4.10 -11.44
CA PHE A 54 2.48 -4.61 -12.03
C PHE A 54 2.76 -5.60 -13.16
N ILE A 55 3.66 -5.27 -14.09
CA ILE A 55 4.03 -6.15 -15.21
C ILE A 55 4.62 -7.45 -14.66
N ARG A 56 5.54 -7.36 -13.70
CA ARG A 56 6.17 -8.53 -13.06
C ARG A 56 5.15 -9.46 -12.40
N ARG A 57 4.06 -8.89 -11.88
CA ARG A 57 2.99 -9.61 -11.16
C ARG A 57 1.69 -9.73 -11.95
N ARG A 58 1.71 -9.56 -13.27
CA ARG A 58 0.48 -9.47 -14.11
C ARG A 58 -0.55 -10.57 -13.79
N THR A 59 -0.09 -11.81 -13.67
CA THR A 59 -0.96 -12.97 -13.34
C THR A 59 -1.76 -12.79 -12.05
N ASP A 60 -1.19 -12.11 -11.06
CA ASP A 60 -1.81 -11.91 -9.74
C ASP A 60 -2.62 -10.60 -9.68
N THR A 61 -2.35 -9.64 -10.59
CA THR A 61 -2.87 -8.27 -10.51
C THR A 61 -3.90 -7.89 -11.56
N GLU A 62 -3.78 -8.43 -12.78
CA GLU A 62 -4.55 -7.99 -13.95
C GLU A 62 -6.06 -8.03 -13.73
N TRP A 63 -6.53 -9.07 -13.05
CA TRP A 63 -7.94 -9.34 -12.90
C TRP A 63 -8.68 -8.34 -11.98
N PHE A 64 -7.97 -7.60 -11.10
CA PHE A 64 -8.57 -6.60 -10.21
C PHE A 64 -8.34 -5.16 -10.67
N LEU A 65 -7.54 -4.93 -11.71
CA LEU A 65 -7.36 -3.61 -12.29
C LEU A 65 -8.59 -3.24 -13.13
N GLU A 66 -8.94 -1.97 -13.10
CA GLU A 66 -10.06 -1.46 -13.89
C GLU A 66 -9.61 -1.16 -15.32
N GLY A 67 -10.25 -1.81 -16.29
CA GLY A 67 -9.99 -1.61 -17.71
C GLY A 67 -8.93 -2.56 -18.28
N ASP A 68 -8.34 -2.16 -19.41
CA ASP A 68 -7.27 -2.91 -20.07
C ASP A 68 -5.95 -2.76 -19.29
N PHE A 69 -5.30 -3.88 -18.99
CA PHE A 69 -4.08 -3.91 -18.18
C PHE A 69 -2.96 -3.06 -18.77
N ASP A 70 -2.67 -3.25 -20.05
CA ASP A 70 -1.54 -2.59 -20.70
C ASP A 70 -1.78 -1.07 -20.79
N THR A 71 -3.03 -0.66 -20.99
CA THR A 71 -3.46 0.74 -20.91
C THR A 71 -3.33 1.28 -19.49
N TYR A 72 -3.80 0.55 -18.48
CA TYR A 72 -3.69 0.95 -17.07
C TYR A 72 -2.23 1.20 -16.67
N VAL A 73 -1.34 0.25 -16.94
CA VAL A 73 0.10 0.36 -16.64
C VAL A 73 0.74 1.53 -17.39
N LYS A 74 0.36 1.79 -18.65
CA LYS A 74 0.83 2.96 -19.40
C LYS A 74 0.35 4.28 -18.78
N GLN A 75 -0.90 4.33 -18.30
CA GLN A 75 -1.45 5.54 -17.70
C GLN A 75 -0.86 5.82 -16.33
N ILE A 76 -0.74 4.83 -15.44
CA ILE A 76 -0.27 5.09 -14.07
C ILE A 76 1.15 5.65 -14.02
N ARG A 77 1.99 5.36 -15.03
CA ARG A 77 3.32 5.99 -15.21
C ARG A 77 3.27 7.51 -15.39
N LYS A 78 2.16 8.06 -15.89
CA LYS A 78 2.04 9.49 -16.17
C LYS A 78 1.81 10.26 -14.87
N PRO A 79 2.58 11.32 -14.57
CA PRO A 79 2.57 11.89 -13.22
C PRO A 79 1.27 12.55 -12.75
N HIS A 80 0.37 12.89 -13.66
CA HIS A 80 -0.94 13.50 -13.35
C HIS A 80 -2.03 12.46 -13.06
N ILE A 81 -1.77 11.18 -13.32
CA ILE A 81 -2.71 10.10 -13.03
C ILE A 81 -2.63 9.77 -11.54
N TRP A 82 -3.79 9.74 -10.89
CA TRP A 82 -3.88 9.45 -9.47
C TRP A 82 -3.69 7.96 -9.21
N GLY A 83 -2.99 7.62 -8.14
CA GLY A 83 -2.92 6.25 -7.66
C GLY A 83 -3.98 5.97 -6.60
N GLY A 84 -4.18 4.68 -6.30
CA GLY A 84 -5.04 4.23 -5.23
C GLY A 84 -4.58 2.91 -4.59
N GLU A 85 -5.55 2.05 -4.30
CA GLU A 85 -5.32 0.76 -3.65
C GLU A 85 -4.30 -0.13 -4.39
N PRO A 86 -4.43 -0.33 -5.73
CA PRO A 86 -3.50 -1.17 -6.47
C PRO A 86 -2.06 -0.68 -6.36
N GLU A 87 -1.84 0.64 -6.45
CA GLU A 87 -0.51 1.25 -6.34
C GLU A 87 0.07 1.09 -4.93
N LEU A 88 -0.73 1.18 -3.87
CA LEU A 88 -0.26 0.97 -2.49
C LEU A 88 0.21 -0.47 -2.27
N LEU A 89 -0.53 -1.45 -2.80
CA LEU A 89 -0.11 -2.85 -2.76
C LEU A 89 1.23 -3.03 -3.47
N MET A 90 1.39 -2.48 -4.68
CA MET A 90 2.65 -2.57 -5.42
C MET A 90 3.79 -1.80 -4.74
N CYS A 91 3.52 -0.63 -4.13
CA CYS A 91 4.50 0.11 -3.35
C CYS A 91 5.07 -0.75 -2.22
N SER A 92 4.23 -1.53 -1.54
CA SER A 92 4.67 -2.42 -0.47
C SER A 92 5.67 -3.46 -0.96
N HIS A 93 5.47 -4.00 -2.17
CA HIS A 93 6.41 -4.94 -2.79
C HIS A 93 7.70 -4.28 -3.29
N VAL A 94 7.60 -3.11 -3.94
CA VAL A 94 8.75 -2.35 -4.45
C VAL A 94 9.68 -1.95 -3.29
N LEU A 95 9.11 -1.44 -2.20
CA LEU A 95 9.86 -0.98 -1.04
C LEU A 95 10.22 -2.12 -0.08
N ARG A 96 9.55 -3.28 -0.19
CA ARG A 96 9.60 -4.38 0.76
C ARG A 96 9.32 -3.92 2.18
N MET A 97 8.25 -3.14 2.36
CA MET A 97 7.85 -2.56 3.64
C MET A 97 6.33 -2.63 3.81
N PRO A 98 5.83 -2.89 5.03
CA PRO A 98 4.40 -2.81 5.30
C PRO A 98 3.91 -1.37 5.21
N ILE A 99 2.68 -1.20 4.72
CA ILE A 99 2.00 0.09 4.59
C ILE A 99 0.66 0.02 5.32
N THR A 100 0.38 1.02 6.16
CA THR A 100 -0.90 1.16 6.87
C THR A 100 -1.58 2.46 6.44
N VAL A 101 -2.82 2.36 5.98
CA VAL A 101 -3.64 3.49 5.55
C VAL A 101 -4.60 3.86 6.66
N TYR A 102 -4.55 5.11 7.08
CA TYR A 102 -5.43 5.70 8.08
C TYR A 102 -6.45 6.63 7.43
N MET A 103 -7.59 6.80 8.07
CA MET A 103 -8.57 7.85 7.76
C MET A 103 -8.96 8.55 9.06
N SER A 104 -9.15 9.87 9.00
CA SER A 104 -9.70 10.62 10.14
C SER A 104 -11.16 10.25 10.35
N THR A 105 -11.57 10.09 11.60
CA THR A 105 -12.99 9.95 11.96
C THR A 105 -13.49 11.23 12.60
N ASP A 106 -14.82 11.46 12.57
CA ASP A 106 -15.47 12.61 13.20
C ASP A 106 -15.42 12.59 14.74
N SER A 107 -14.89 11.51 15.32
CA SER A 107 -14.67 11.42 16.77
C SER A 107 -13.40 12.18 17.15
N SER A 108 -13.44 12.89 18.28
CA SER A 108 -12.42 13.86 18.74
C SER A 108 -11.00 13.31 18.95
N ASP A 109 -10.73 12.04 18.65
CA ASP A 109 -9.38 11.43 18.80
C ASP A 109 -9.13 10.22 17.86
N GLY A 110 -9.97 9.95 16.85
CA GLY A 110 -9.94 8.65 16.17
C GLY A 110 -9.32 8.67 14.78
N LEU A 111 -8.06 8.26 14.63
CA LEU A 111 -7.57 7.71 13.35
C LEU A 111 -8.03 6.25 13.23
N LYS A 112 -8.67 5.88 12.13
CA LYS A 112 -9.07 4.50 11.83
C LYS A 112 -8.15 3.91 10.76
N ILE A 113 -7.65 2.70 10.99
CA ILE A 113 -7.00 1.91 9.95
C ILE A 113 -8.07 1.44 8.97
N ILE A 114 -7.93 1.79 7.69
CA ILE A 114 -8.86 1.40 6.63
C ILE A 114 -8.28 0.31 5.72
N ALA A 115 -6.95 0.19 5.66
CA ALA A 115 -6.27 -0.85 4.88
C ALA A 115 -4.83 -1.08 5.35
N GLU A 116 -4.31 -2.27 5.07
CA GLU A 116 -2.94 -2.68 5.36
C GLU A 116 -2.38 -3.51 4.19
N TYR A 117 -1.13 -3.24 3.80
CA TYR A 117 -0.44 -3.94 2.71
C TYR A 117 0.95 -4.39 3.16
N GLY A 118 1.51 -5.40 2.51
CA GLY A 118 2.90 -5.81 2.69
C GLY A 118 3.20 -6.43 4.06
N GLN A 119 2.23 -7.06 4.71
CA GLN A 119 2.40 -7.67 6.03
C GLN A 119 3.42 -8.84 6.01
N GLU A 120 3.68 -9.42 4.84
CA GLU A 120 4.75 -10.39 4.59
C GLU A 120 6.16 -9.80 4.74
N TYR A 121 6.31 -8.47 4.71
CA TYR A 121 7.58 -7.78 4.92
C TYR A 121 7.80 -7.33 6.37
N GLY A 122 6.91 -7.73 7.27
CA GLY A 122 6.95 -7.40 8.70
C GLY A 122 5.70 -6.66 9.15
N LYS A 123 5.55 -6.54 10.48
CA LYS A 123 4.42 -5.85 11.12
C LYS A 123 4.84 -4.62 11.90
N GLU A 124 6.14 -4.41 12.02
CA GLU A 124 6.71 -3.35 12.84
C GLU A 124 7.05 -2.13 11.98
N ASN A 125 6.77 -0.96 12.55
CA ASN A 125 7.08 0.34 11.97
C ASN A 125 6.69 0.46 10.47
N PRO A 126 5.40 0.35 10.12
CA PRO A 126 4.94 0.50 8.74
C PRO A 126 5.10 1.93 8.24
N ILE A 127 5.12 2.08 6.92
CA ILE A 127 4.86 3.36 6.26
C ILE A 127 3.40 3.71 6.54
N ARG A 128 3.16 4.90 7.11
CA ARG A 128 1.81 5.33 7.49
C ARG A 128 1.38 6.45 6.57
N VAL A 129 0.24 6.26 5.91
CA VAL A 129 -0.37 7.26 5.04
C VAL A 129 -1.77 7.59 5.54
N LEU A 130 -2.18 8.84 5.41
CA LEU A 130 -3.50 9.35 5.75
C LEU A 130 -4.30 9.53 4.45
N TYR A 131 -5.48 8.95 4.37
CA TYR A 131 -6.43 9.13 3.29
C TYR A 131 -7.55 10.07 3.75
N HIS A 132 -7.79 11.14 2.98
CA HIS A 132 -8.77 12.17 3.35
C HIS A 132 -10.20 11.91 2.84
N GLY A 133 -10.47 10.78 2.18
CA GLY A 133 -11.81 10.42 1.72
C GLY A 133 -12.21 10.95 0.34
N TYR A 134 -11.52 11.98 -0.17
CA TYR A 134 -11.81 12.61 -1.48
C TYR A 134 -10.70 12.40 -2.52
N GLY A 135 -9.95 11.30 -2.44
CA GLY A 135 -8.86 10.99 -3.39
C GLY A 135 -7.50 11.60 -3.06
N HIS A 136 -7.35 12.23 -1.88
CA HIS A 136 -6.07 12.80 -1.43
C HIS A 136 -5.41 11.94 -0.34
N TYR A 137 -4.08 11.80 -0.46
CA TYR A 137 -3.23 11.11 0.51
C TYR A 137 -2.18 12.05 1.07
N ASP A 138 -1.92 11.91 2.36
CA ASP A 138 -0.83 12.59 3.07
C ASP A 138 0.04 11.57 3.83
N ALA A 139 1.25 11.96 4.23
CA ALA A 139 2.08 11.17 5.11
C ALA A 139 1.64 11.38 6.56
N LEU A 140 1.51 10.28 7.30
CA LEU A 140 1.10 10.33 8.71
C LEU A 140 2.31 10.12 9.62
N GLN A 141 2.69 11.17 10.34
CA GLN A 141 3.64 11.05 11.44
C GLN A 141 2.89 10.76 12.74
N MET A 142 2.93 9.50 13.18
CA MET A 142 2.48 9.17 14.53
C MET A 142 3.66 9.29 15.50
N PRO A 143 3.48 9.90 16.69
CA PRO A 143 4.47 9.81 17.76
C PRO A 143 4.77 8.33 18.04
N LEU A 144 6.04 8.00 18.29
CA LEU A 144 6.51 6.66 18.65
C LEU A 144 6.00 6.24 20.04
N THR A 145 4.68 6.16 20.22
CA THR A 145 4.10 5.48 21.39
C THR A 145 3.78 4.06 20.94
N LYS A 146 4.26 3.07 21.69
CA LYS A 146 3.96 1.66 21.47
C LYS A 146 2.44 1.49 21.51
N THR A 147 1.79 1.50 20.35
CA THR A 147 0.37 1.21 20.25
C THR A 147 0.23 -0.27 20.58
N LYS A 148 -0.15 -0.59 21.81
CA LYS A 148 -0.62 -1.93 22.15
C LYS A 148 -1.87 -2.14 21.30
N SER A 149 -1.76 -2.95 20.26
CA SER A 149 -2.89 -3.40 19.46
C SER A 149 -3.85 -4.16 20.37
N LYS A 150 -4.88 -3.48 20.88
CA LYS A 150 -6.08 -4.18 21.35
C LYS A 150 -6.86 -4.54 20.09
N TRP A 151 -6.85 -5.82 19.76
CA TRP A 151 -7.72 -6.40 18.76
C TRP A 151 -9.16 -6.09 19.13
N VAL A 152 -9.82 -5.29 18.30
CA VAL A 152 -11.28 -5.20 18.29
C VAL A 152 -11.69 -5.77 16.94
N THR A 153 -12.08 -7.04 16.95
CA THR A 153 -12.78 -7.68 15.84
C THR A 153 -14.13 -7.00 15.68
N PHE A 154 -14.24 -6.08 14.73
CA PHE A 154 -15.54 -5.67 14.19
C PHE A 154 -15.46 -5.52 12.68
N TRP A 155 -16.15 -6.46 12.02
CA TRP A 155 -16.48 -6.44 10.61
C TRP A 155 -17.51 -5.32 10.34
N PHE A 156 -17.31 -4.65 9.19
CA PHE A 156 -18.23 -3.75 8.48
C PHE A 156 -18.41 -2.31 9.00
N ILE A 157 -18.10 -1.33 8.14
CA ILE A 157 -19.05 -0.49 7.37
C ILE A 157 -18.29 0.03 6.15
N ALA A 158 -18.68 -0.44 4.96
CA ALA A 158 -18.50 0.18 3.64
C ALA A 158 -19.30 -0.65 2.60
N ASP A 159 -19.78 0.06 1.57
CA ASP A 159 -20.74 -0.27 0.52
C ASP A 159 -20.75 -1.72 -0.04
N ALA A 160 -21.94 -2.20 -0.40
CA ALA A 160 -22.24 -3.56 -0.88
C ALA A 160 -21.61 -3.90 -2.24
N SER A 161 -21.22 -2.91 -3.05
CA SER A 161 -20.57 -3.17 -4.35
C SER A 161 -19.13 -3.69 -4.23
N TRP A 162 -18.40 -3.26 -3.18
CA TRP A 162 -16.98 -3.59 -2.99
C TRP A 162 -16.73 -4.96 -2.33
N LYS A 163 -17.66 -5.39 -1.46
CA LYS A 163 -17.54 -6.65 -0.69
C LYS A 163 -17.34 -7.88 -1.58
N ASN A 164 -18.02 -7.92 -2.72
CA ASN A 164 -17.95 -9.08 -3.60
C ASN A 164 -16.61 -9.19 -4.34
N ARG A 165 -15.91 -8.08 -4.64
CA ARG A 165 -14.64 -8.14 -5.36
C ARG A 165 -13.47 -8.43 -4.42
N ALA A 166 -13.36 -7.74 -3.29
CA ALA A 166 -12.23 -7.92 -2.36
C ALA A 166 -12.22 -9.30 -1.67
N GLN A 167 -13.39 -9.88 -1.36
CA GLN A 167 -13.47 -11.22 -0.78
C GLN A 167 -13.13 -12.32 -1.80
N ILE A 168 -13.48 -12.11 -3.08
CA ILE A 168 -13.05 -12.98 -4.17
C ILE A 168 -11.53 -12.86 -4.41
N VAL A 169 -10.93 -11.68 -4.20
CA VAL A 169 -9.46 -11.48 -4.24
C VAL A 169 -8.80 -12.27 -3.15
N HIS A 170 -9.25 -12.09 -1.91
CA HIS A 170 -8.65 -12.75 -0.77
C HIS A 170 -8.73 -14.28 -0.86
N GLU A 171 -9.91 -14.83 -1.19
CA GLU A 171 -10.10 -16.29 -1.30
C GLU A 171 -9.38 -16.90 -2.52
N LYS A 172 -9.34 -16.22 -3.67
CA LYS A 172 -8.61 -16.72 -4.85
C LYS A 172 -7.10 -16.60 -4.71
N LEU A 173 -6.59 -15.54 -4.06
CA LEU A 173 -5.16 -15.42 -3.77
C LEU A 173 -4.72 -16.51 -2.78
N LYS A 174 -5.53 -16.78 -1.75
CA LYS A 174 -5.29 -17.86 -0.78
C LYS A 174 -5.27 -19.24 -1.47
N HIS A 175 -6.24 -19.53 -2.33
CA HIS A 175 -6.27 -20.76 -3.12
C HIS A 175 -5.08 -20.88 -4.10
N CYS A 176 -4.62 -19.78 -4.70
CA CYS A 176 -3.48 -19.77 -5.62
C CYS A 176 -2.14 -19.98 -4.88
N ILE A 177 -2.02 -19.43 -3.67
CA ILE A 177 -0.85 -19.61 -2.79
C ILE A 177 -0.78 -21.05 -2.26
N GLU A 178 -1.90 -21.60 -1.79
CA GLU A 178 -1.97 -23.00 -1.31
C GLU A 178 -1.62 -24.01 -2.43
N ASN A 179 -2.07 -23.77 -3.66
CA ASN A 179 -1.74 -24.63 -4.81
C ASN A 179 -0.27 -24.48 -5.31
N LYS A 180 0.35 -23.30 -5.13
CA LYS A 180 1.79 -23.12 -5.45
C LYS A 180 2.69 -23.76 -4.42
N ILE A 181 2.29 -23.79 -3.14
CA ILE A 181 3.06 -24.44 -2.07
C ILE A 181 3.10 -25.97 -2.27
N HIS A 182 2.01 -26.59 -2.73
CA HIS A 182 1.99 -28.02 -3.07
C HIS A 182 2.89 -28.41 -4.26
N LYS A 183 3.12 -27.51 -5.23
CA LYS A 183 4.03 -27.80 -6.35
C LYS A 183 5.52 -27.67 -6.00
N VAL A 184 5.86 -26.99 -4.90
CA VAL A 184 7.25 -26.87 -4.44
C VAL A 184 7.65 -28.07 -3.57
N SER A 185 6.70 -28.77 -2.93
CA SER A 185 6.98 -30.02 -2.22
C SER A 185 7.27 -31.21 -3.14
N ASP A 186 6.82 -31.19 -4.39
CA ASP A 186 7.04 -32.28 -5.35
C ASP A 186 8.40 -32.19 -6.09
N TYR A 187 9.10 -31.06 -5.98
CA TYR A 187 10.40 -30.83 -6.64
C TYR A 187 11.61 -30.92 -5.72
N SER A 188 11.44 -31.31 -4.45
CA SER A 188 12.53 -31.47 -3.47
C SER A 188 12.96 -32.92 -3.23
N PHE A 189 12.68 -33.85 -4.16
CA PHE A 189 13.13 -35.26 -4.06
C PHE A 189 14.06 -35.73 -5.20
N LEU A 190 14.62 -34.85 -6.03
CA LEU A 190 15.52 -35.28 -7.11
C LEU A 190 16.83 -34.50 -7.19
N GLU A 191 17.48 -34.23 -6.06
CA GLU A 191 18.92 -33.98 -6.04
C GLU A 191 19.53 -34.61 -4.79
N ASP A 192 20.21 -35.74 -5.00
CA ASP A 192 21.46 -36.18 -4.36
C ASP A 192 21.47 -37.70 -4.14
N LYS A 193 22.28 -38.41 -4.95
CA LYS A 193 23.42 -39.22 -4.47
C LYS A 193 24.13 -39.95 -5.64
N PRO A 194 25.40 -40.35 -5.44
CA PRO A 194 26.51 -40.18 -6.37
C PRO A 194 26.56 -41.17 -7.54
#